data_AF-A0A9N8DL14-F1
#
_entry.id   AF-A0A9N8DL14-F1
#
_cell.length_a   1.000
_cell.length_b   1.000
_cell.length_c   1.000
_cell.angle_alpha   90.00
_cell.angle_beta   90.00
_cell.angle_gamma   90.00
#
_symmetry.space_group_name_H-M   'P 1'
#
loop_
_entity.id
_entity.type
_entity.pdbx_description
1 polymer ?
#
loop_
_entity_poly.entity_id
_entity_poly.type
_entity_poly.pdbx_seq_one_letter_code
_entity_poly.pdbx_strand_id
1 'polypeptide(L)'
;MRVHVDGHVTLILADGKERKVSVREVAPLPEAIADYEKYKNTQSAATVKRETVQSASITTYSKTAPSLKLDPTKGNTDVVDLCDDEEEGPTSTISTNLPPKPSSKLVILIDDRERSRNHKPRELRIELGKEMQSASFRNVWADGMSPATVEEHKLSYGDFAFVEDTDEGRQQRLSLVIERKRVADLVQRSAYGDHWKQLTRMRDCCQHAILLIENDTRVACRFDAYGGQSMEPRPGQHTIENDADIFLFIGRAVLSSPRIKFVQSKDARRTNRSVGAIGLIALQSPTVRRNAPLKARFAKSKQLTLQDRLTSGGIEWKIAKEVAVQFGSEAALVAAFSTCSSDVAKQSLLHPILQNMGERVKCSGCRRHWSKAIHLVLAATSDVRTTKRHSYQDILTKVGRNVCDPAVLLCHVYTEETADAGLNAALDSHATTAAEDSRSVTIRISGAFGPCFDMPKESSFYSLQVTNGENPWSLPCCQLSTSSGRFYSDKVVVFLLEGSQLIEETTATIQSNNNISLLDEARRLATKWKNLCQLDNGNQEACRRILLVRGLGPALEKAAKDASYREETTVVCDMIFAALMVEHNIVVLEAVRKKQEETTMILRQLALACFHFQLLAHCKG
;
A
#
# COMPACT_ATOMS: atom_id res chain seq x y z
N MET A 1 -25.44 -33.90 -6.22
CA MET A 1 -24.75 -34.36 -7.45
C MET A 1 -23.76 -35.44 -7.04
N ARG A 2 -23.83 -36.62 -7.66
CA ARG A 2 -22.82 -37.68 -7.48
C ARG A 2 -22.13 -37.94 -8.82
N VAL A 3 -20.79 -37.92 -8.83
CA VAL A 3 -19.98 -38.16 -10.03
C VAL A 3 -19.46 -39.59 -9.94
N HIS A 4 -19.73 -40.37 -10.98
CA HIS A 4 -19.30 -41.77 -11.06
C HIS A 4 -18.06 -41.89 -11.96
N VAL A 5 -17.24 -42.89 -11.67
CA VAL A 5 -15.93 -43.12 -12.34
C VAL A 5 -16.10 -43.54 -13.82
N ASP A 6 -17.30 -43.94 -14.22
CA ASP A 6 -17.67 -44.40 -15.57
C ASP A 6 -18.09 -43.26 -16.53
N GLY A 7 -17.88 -41.99 -16.17
CA GLY A 7 -18.16 -40.86 -17.06
C GLY A 7 -19.64 -40.44 -17.10
N HIS A 8 -20.40 -40.80 -16.07
CA HIS A 8 -21.77 -40.33 -15.86
C HIS A 8 -21.89 -39.49 -14.58
N VAL A 9 -22.76 -38.48 -14.64
CA VAL A 9 -23.16 -37.67 -13.48
C VAL A 9 -24.61 -37.98 -13.15
N THR A 10 -24.88 -38.35 -11.91
CA THR A 10 -26.25 -38.52 -11.40
C THR A 10 -26.69 -37.24 -10.70
N LEU A 11 -27.69 -36.58 -11.27
CA LEU A 11 -28.36 -35.42 -10.69
C LEU A 11 -29.55 -35.90 -9.86
N ILE A 12 -29.60 -35.49 -8.59
CA ILE A 12 -30.76 -35.72 -7.72
C ILE A 12 -31.55 -34.42 -7.73
N LEU A 13 -32.77 -34.47 -8.27
CA LEU A 13 -33.66 -33.33 -8.37
C LEU A 13 -34.36 -33.06 -7.03
N ALA A 14 -34.93 -31.86 -6.87
CA ALA A 14 -35.61 -31.45 -5.65
C ALA A 14 -36.82 -32.33 -5.28
N ASP A 15 -37.38 -33.09 -6.24
CA ASP A 15 -38.44 -34.07 -6.03
C ASP A 15 -37.93 -35.47 -5.68
N GLY A 16 -36.62 -35.63 -5.48
CA GLY A 16 -35.98 -36.89 -5.13
C GLY A 16 -35.73 -37.84 -6.31
N LYS A 17 -36.09 -37.47 -7.54
CA LYS A 17 -35.81 -38.32 -8.71
C LYS A 17 -34.36 -38.18 -9.16
N GLU A 18 -33.78 -39.32 -9.53
CA GLU A 18 -32.42 -39.39 -10.07
C GLU A 18 -32.43 -39.34 -11.60
N ARG A 19 -31.59 -38.49 -12.18
CA ARG A 19 -31.35 -38.41 -13.63
C ARG A 19 -29.87 -38.60 -13.91
N LYS A 20 -29.52 -39.64 -14.68
CA LYS A 20 -28.15 -39.89 -15.15
C LYS A 20 -27.88 -39.13 -16.45
N VAL A 21 -26.77 -38.40 -16.50
CA VAL A 21 -26.34 -37.62 -17.67
C VAL A 21 -24.93 -38.05 -18.07
N SER A 22 -24.71 -38.29 -19.36
CA SER A 22 -23.39 -38.62 -19.93
C SER A 22 -22.52 -37.37 -20.00
N VAL A 23 -21.28 -37.46 -19.52
CA VAL A 23 -20.31 -36.34 -19.53
C VAL A 23 -19.96 -35.87 -20.96
N ARG A 24 -20.25 -36.67 -21.99
CA ARG A 24 -20.03 -36.29 -23.41
C ARG A 24 -21.04 -35.29 -23.97
N GLU A 25 -22.13 -34.96 -23.26
CA GLU A 25 -23.13 -33.99 -23.73
C GLU A 25 -23.00 -32.59 -23.08
N VAL A 26 -21.94 -32.31 -22.32
CA VAL A 26 -21.79 -31.02 -21.64
C VAL A 26 -20.72 -30.14 -22.29
N ALA A 27 -21.15 -29.33 -23.26
CA ALA A 27 -20.52 -28.05 -23.61
C ALA A 27 -21.50 -27.12 -24.34
N PRO A 28 -21.44 -25.78 -24.16
CA PRO A 28 -21.05 -25.03 -22.98
C PRO A 28 -22.29 -24.53 -22.19
N LEU A 29 -22.00 -24.00 -21.01
CA LEU A 29 -22.91 -23.56 -19.95
C LEU A 29 -23.72 -22.22 -20.13
N PRO A 30 -23.89 -21.55 -21.29
CA PRO A 30 -24.67 -20.30 -21.34
C PRO A 30 -26.19 -20.47 -21.20
N GLU A 31 -26.81 -21.51 -21.78
CA GLU A 31 -28.27 -21.62 -21.84
C GLU A 31 -28.90 -22.07 -20.51
N ALA A 32 -28.21 -22.93 -19.76
CA ALA A 32 -28.66 -23.36 -18.43
C ALA A 32 -28.65 -22.22 -17.39
N ILE A 33 -27.80 -21.20 -17.58
CA ILE A 33 -27.77 -20.00 -16.73
C ILE A 33 -28.96 -19.09 -17.06
N ALA A 34 -29.33 -18.95 -18.34
CA ALA A 34 -30.48 -18.16 -18.76
C ALA A 34 -31.80 -18.75 -18.24
N ASP A 35 -31.95 -20.08 -18.28
CA ASP A 35 -33.15 -20.75 -17.75
C ASP A 35 -33.21 -20.69 -16.21
N TYR A 36 -32.07 -20.74 -15.52
CA TYR A 36 -32.00 -20.56 -14.07
C TYR A 36 -32.38 -19.13 -13.63
N GLU A 37 -31.92 -18.11 -14.36
CA GLU A 37 -32.31 -16.71 -14.08
C GLU A 37 -33.79 -16.45 -14.38
N LYS A 38 -34.32 -17.07 -15.43
CA LYS A 38 -35.76 -17.01 -15.75
C LYS A 38 -36.59 -17.70 -14.66
N TYR A 39 -36.16 -18.86 -14.14
CA TYR A 39 -36.83 -19.58 -13.05
C TYR A 39 -36.79 -18.83 -11.71
N LYS A 40 -35.67 -18.17 -11.39
CA LYS A 40 -35.50 -17.35 -10.17
C LYS A 40 -36.44 -16.13 -10.15
N ASN A 41 -36.72 -15.55 -11.31
CA ASN A 41 -37.64 -14.42 -11.44
C ASN A 41 -39.11 -14.84 -11.29
N THR A 42 -39.46 -16.09 -11.63
CA THR A 42 -40.84 -16.59 -11.47
C THR A 42 -41.18 -16.99 -10.02
N GLN A 43 -40.20 -17.40 -9.20
CA GLN A 43 -40.45 -17.76 -7.79
C GLN A 43 -40.55 -16.56 -6.84
N SER A 44 -40.09 -15.37 -7.26
CA SER A 44 -40.18 -14.16 -6.42
C SER A 44 -41.61 -13.59 -6.30
N ALA A 45 -42.61 -14.23 -6.93
CA ALA A 45 -44.01 -13.80 -6.93
C ALA A 45 -44.96 -14.72 -6.13
N ALA A 46 -44.47 -15.73 -5.41
CA ALA A 46 -45.32 -16.63 -4.62
C ALA A 46 -45.12 -16.45 -3.11
N THR A 47 -46.07 -15.75 -2.49
CA THR A 47 -46.36 -15.69 -1.06
C THR A 47 -46.45 -17.09 -0.45
N VAL A 48 -45.97 -17.31 0.80
CA VAL A 48 -46.73 -17.95 1.91
C VAL A 48 -45.87 -18.27 3.16
N LYS A 49 -46.43 -17.80 4.29
CA LYS A 49 -46.44 -18.28 5.70
C LYS A 49 -45.14 -18.53 6.48
N ARG A 50 -45.04 -17.74 7.57
CA ARG A 50 -44.21 -17.95 8.75
C ARG A 50 -44.60 -19.25 9.48
N GLU A 51 -43.61 -20.08 9.76
CA GLU A 51 -43.61 -21.00 10.89
C GLU A 51 -42.56 -20.55 11.91
N THR A 52 -43.01 -20.47 13.15
CA THR A 52 -42.26 -20.07 14.34
C THR A 52 -41.47 -21.28 14.83
N VAL A 53 -40.14 -21.19 14.88
CA VAL A 53 -39.31 -22.16 15.60
C VAL A 53 -38.52 -21.40 16.67
N GLN A 54 -38.76 -21.81 17.91
CA GLN A 54 -38.06 -21.36 19.12
C GLN A 54 -36.56 -21.62 19.00
N SER A 55 -35.75 -20.60 19.28
CA SER A 55 -34.31 -20.74 19.48
C SER A 55 -33.93 -20.16 20.84
N ALA A 56 -33.16 -20.97 21.57
CA ALA A 56 -32.80 -20.85 22.96
C ALA A 56 -32.12 -19.52 23.34
N SER A 57 -32.45 -19.07 24.54
CA SER A 57 -31.83 -17.99 25.29
C SER A 57 -30.36 -18.30 25.61
N ILE A 58 -29.44 -17.48 25.12
CA ILE A 58 -28.05 -17.41 25.57
C ILE A 58 -27.93 -16.22 26.53
N THR A 59 -27.64 -16.53 27.78
CA THR A 59 -27.41 -15.59 28.87
C THR A 59 -26.09 -14.84 28.67
N THR A 60 -26.14 -13.54 28.39
CA THR A 60 -24.97 -12.65 28.41
C THR A 60 -24.68 -12.18 29.83
N TYR A 61 -23.49 -12.51 30.34
CA TYR A 61 -22.94 -11.93 31.57
C TYR A 61 -22.49 -10.47 31.30
N SER A 62 -23.17 -9.51 31.93
CA SER A 62 -22.71 -8.14 32.08
C SER A 62 -21.83 -8.06 33.34
N LYS A 63 -20.54 -7.75 33.19
CA LYS A 63 -19.67 -7.41 34.31
C LYS A 63 -19.39 -5.91 34.27
N THR A 64 -19.96 -5.23 35.26
CA THR A 64 -19.75 -3.83 35.61
C THR A 64 -18.30 -3.58 35.99
N ALA A 65 -17.74 -2.48 35.49
CA ALA A 65 -16.43 -1.95 35.90
C ALA A 65 -16.53 -1.38 37.34
N PRO A 66 -15.50 -1.56 38.19
CA PRO A 66 -15.50 -0.98 39.53
C PRO A 66 -15.19 0.51 39.48
N SER A 67 -16.03 1.29 40.16
CA SER A 67 -15.85 2.71 40.43
C SER A 67 -14.81 2.91 41.53
N LEU A 68 -13.76 3.66 41.22
CA LEU A 68 -12.80 4.18 42.20
C LEU A 68 -13.42 5.38 42.92
N LYS A 69 -13.78 5.18 44.20
CA LYS A 69 -14.07 6.24 45.14
C LYS A 69 -12.76 6.74 45.74
N LEU A 70 -12.48 8.04 45.58
CA LEU A 70 -11.47 8.76 46.35
C LEU A 70 -12.16 9.38 47.56
N ASP A 71 -11.70 9.02 48.75
CA ASP A 71 -12.13 9.59 50.04
C ASP A 71 -11.07 10.62 50.49
N PRO A 72 -11.45 11.85 50.89
CA PRO A 72 -10.52 12.89 51.30
C PRO A 72 -10.35 12.88 52.82
N THR A 73 -9.13 12.98 53.34
CA THR A 73 -8.85 13.65 54.64
C THR A 73 -7.35 13.68 55.00
N LYS A 74 -6.93 14.85 55.52
CA LYS A 74 -5.70 15.19 56.26
C LYS A 74 -4.42 15.33 55.42
N GLY A 75 -3.66 16.43 55.43
CA GLY A 75 -3.70 17.66 56.21
C GLY A 75 -2.27 18.16 56.46
N ASN A 76 -2.04 19.47 56.25
CA ASN A 76 -0.89 20.30 56.67
C ASN A 76 0.50 19.97 56.09
N THR A 77 1.46 20.87 55.85
CA THR A 77 1.74 22.34 55.95
C THR A 77 3.12 22.45 55.23
N ASP A 78 3.49 23.43 54.41
CA ASP A 78 3.84 24.82 54.73
C ASP A 78 4.17 25.58 53.42
N VAL A 79 3.64 26.80 53.31
CA VAL A 79 4.29 28.09 53.05
C VAL A 79 5.46 28.14 52.04
N VAL A 80 5.32 28.87 50.92
CA VAL A 80 5.89 30.23 50.71
C VAL A 80 5.11 30.94 49.57
N ASP A 81 4.69 32.14 49.94
CA ASP A 81 4.00 33.22 49.25
C ASP A 81 4.84 33.87 48.14
N LEU A 82 4.22 34.44 47.10
CA LEU A 82 4.65 35.68 46.43
C LEU A 82 3.58 36.13 45.40
N CYS A 83 2.95 37.24 45.77
CA CYS A 83 1.83 38.02 45.27
C CYS A 83 1.76 38.39 43.78
N ASP A 84 0.50 38.46 43.31
CA ASP A 84 -0.25 39.57 42.68
C ASP A 84 0.40 40.47 41.62
N ASP A 85 -0.29 40.61 40.48
CA ASP A 85 -0.84 41.89 40.02
C ASP A 85 -2.01 41.64 39.02
N GLU A 86 -3.21 42.05 39.42
CA GLU A 86 -4.38 42.20 38.56
C GLU A 86 -4.33 43.56 37.84
N GLU A 87 -4.46 43.56 36.51
CA GLU A 87 -4.93 44.74 35.77
C GLU A 87 -6.06 44.33 34.81
N GLU A 88 -7.27 44.73 35.17
CA GLU A 88 -8.42 44.80 34.28
C GLU A 88 -8.20 45.89 33.23
N GLY A 89 -8.23 45.52 31.94
CA GLY A 89 -8.15 46.44 30.79
C GLY A 89 -9.13 46.05 29.69
N PRO A 90 -9.69 47.02 28.93
CA PRO A 90 -10.98 46.88 28.27
C PRO A 90 -10.94 46.00 27.01
N THR A 91 -12.04 45.27 26.82
CA THR A 91 -12.42 44.52 25.62
C THR A 91 -12.46 45.43 24.38
N SER A 92 -11.33 45.50 23.67
CA SER A 92 -11.28 46.02 22.31
C SER A 92 -11.56 44.87 21.34
N THR A 93 -12.78 44.86 20.80
CA THR A 93 -13.18 44.00 19.69
C THR A 93 -12.46 44.47 18.43
N ILE A 94 -11.21 44.04 18.23
CA ILE A 94 -10.50 44.24 16.97
C ILE A 94 -11.15 43.31 15.94
N SER A 95 -12.16 43.82 15.24
CA SER A 95 -12.63 43.27 13.97
C SER A 95 -11.50 43.41 12.96
N THR A 96 -10.63 42.40 12.90
CA THR A 96 -9.66 42.26 11.82
C THR A 96 -10.45 41.88 10.57
N ASN A 97 -10.77 42.87 9.74
CA ASN A 97 -11.14 42.67 8.34
C ASN A 97 -9.93 42.10 7.61
N LEU A 98 -9.64 40.82 7.84
CA LEU A 98 -8.75 40.03 7.00
C LEU A 98 -9.39 40.00 5.60
N PRO A 99 -8.64 40.33 4.54
CA PRO A 99 -9.16 40.21 3.18
C PRO A 99 -9.68 38.78 2.98
N PRO A 100 -10.80 38.61 2.25
CA PRO A 100 -11.39 37.29 2.03
C PRO A 100 -10.30 36.39 1.44
N LYS A 101 -10.09 35.24 2.10
CA LYS A 101 -9.11 34.25 1.69
C LYS A 101 -9.39 33.91 0.22
N PRO A 102 -8.39 33.96 -0.68
CA PRO A 102 -8.62 33.71 -2.10
C PRO A 102 -9.29 32.36 -2.26
N SER A 103 -10.39 32.35 -3.01
CA SER A 103 -11.16 31.14 -3.24
C SER A 103 -10.26 30.18 -4.02
N SER A 104 -10.08 28.99 -3.46
CA SER A 104 -9.26 27.95 -4.06
C SER A 104 -10.21 26.93 -4.66
N LYS A 105 -10.05 26.66 -5.96
CA LYS A 105 -10.87 25.72 -6.70
C LYS A 105 -10.09 24.44 -6.96
N LEU A 106 -10.73 23.30 -6.72
CA LEU A 106 -10.17 22.00 -7.08
C LEU A 106 -10.41 21.71 -8.57
N VAL A 107 -9.36 21.39 -9.31
CA VAL A 107 -9.45 20.83 -10.65
C VAL A 107 -8.87 19.41 -10.63
N ILE A 108 -9.70 18.43 -10.98
CA ILE A 108 -9.29 17.02 -11.11
C ILE A 108 -8.96 16.75 -12.58
N LEU A 109 -7.73 16.36 -12.85
CA LEU A 109 -7.24 16.01 -14.18
C LEU A 109 -7.33 14.50 -14.36
N ILE A 110 -7.93 14.04 -15.46
CA ILE A 110 -8.02 12.63 -15.87
C ILE A 110 -7.10 12.40 -17.07
N ASP A 111 -6.31 11.32 -17.07
CA ASP A 111 -5.50 10.94 -18.23
C ASP A 111 -6.38 10.65 -19.45
N ASP A 112 -6.08 11.30 -20.58
CA ASP A 112 -6.81 11.13 -21.85
C ASP A 112 -6.66 9.72 -22.47
N ARG A 113 -5.75 8.89 -21.96
CA ARG A 113 -5.61 7.48 -22.33
C ARG A 113 -6.28 6.53 -21.33
N GLU A 114 -6.85 7.04 -20.24
CA GLU A 114 -7.55 6.18 -19.28
C GLU A 114 -8.77 5.58 -19.95
N ARG A 115 -8.67 4.29 -20.27
CA ARG A 115 -9.70 3.54 -20.98
C ARG A 115 -10.19 2.44 -20.07
N SER A 116 -11.47 2.50 -19.74
CA SER A 116 -12.20 1.36 -19.21
C SER A 116 -12.68 0.53 -20.40
N ARG A 117 -12.70 -0.82 -20.33
CA ARG A 117 -13.24 -1.70 -21.39
C ARG A 117 -14.60 -1.24 -21.93
N ASN A 118 -15.38 -0.56 -21.09
CA ASN A 118 -16.72 -0.10 -21.40
C ASN A 118 -16.87 1.43 -21.37
N HIS A 119 -15.82 2.21 -20.98
CA HIS A 119 -15.96 3.65 -20.80
C HIS A 119 -14.78 4.41 -21.41
N LYS A 120 -15.10 5.42 -22.22
CA LYS A 120 -14.11 6.38 -22.75
C LYS A 120 -13.69 7.36 -21.64
N PRO A 121 -12.49 7.98 -21.70
CA PRO A 121 -12.07 9.02 -20.75
C PRO A 121 -13.14 10.10 -20.52
N ARG A 122 -13.83 10.49 -21.60
CA ARG A 122 -14.95 11.43 -21.57
C ARG A 122 -16.11 11.00 -20.68
N GLU A 123 -16.43 9.71 -20.64
CA GLU A 123 -17.49 9.19 -19.77
C GLU A 123 -17.07 9.24 -18.31
N LEU A 124 -15.82 8.86 -18.00
CA LEU A 124 -15.26 9.01 -16.65
C LEU A 124 -15.27 10.47 -16.19
N ARG A 125 -14.93 11.43 -17.07
CA ARG A 125 -15.01 12.87 -16.77
C ARG A 125 -16.45 13.29 -16.42
N ILE A 126 -17.43 12.83 -17.19
CA ILE A 126 -18.84 13.14 -16.96
C ILE A 126 -19.32 12.52 -15.64
N GLU A 127 -18.99 11.26 -15.38
CA GLU A 127 -19.41 10.55 -14.17
C GLU A 127 -18.76 11.13 -12.91
N LEU A 128 -17.45 11.39 -12.94
CA LEU A 128 -16.76 12.04 -11.84
C LEU A 128 -17.29 13.47 -11.64
N GLY A 129 -17.54 14.21 -12.71
CA GLY A 129 -18.15 15.54 -12.62
C GLY A 129 -19.54 15.51 -11.99
N LYS A 130 -20.39 14.52 -12.34
CA LYS A 130 -21.69 14.30 -11.72
C LYS A 130 -21.56 13.94 -10.24
N GLU A 131 -20.61 13.07 -9.89
CA GLU A 131 -20.37 12.69 -8.50
C GLU A 131 -19.92 13.90 -7.68
N MET A 132 -19.02 14.75 -8.18
CA MET A 132 -18.59 15.99 -7.52
C MET A 132 -19.74 17.02 -7.38
N GLN A 133 -20.75 16.95 -8.25
CA GLN A 133 -21.96 17.78 -8.19
C GLN A 133 -23.13 17.09 -7.45
N SER A 134 -22.94 15.88 -6.93
CA SER A 134 -23.98 15.19 -6.18
C SER A 134 -24.31 15.92 -4.87
N ALA A 135 -25.47 15.65 -4.28
CA ALA A 135 -25.86 16.26 -3.02
C ALA A 135 -24.93 15.86 -1.86
N SER A 136 -24.56 14.58 -1.80
CA SER A 136 -23.65 14.04 -0.79
C SER A 136 -22.30 14.75 -0.80
N PHE A 137 -21.79 15.06 -1.98
CA PHE A 137 -20.56 15.81 -2.13
C PHE A 137 -20.80 17.29 -1.80
N ARG A 138 -21.75 17.98 -2.43
CA ARG A 138 -22.00 19.41 -2.17
C ARG A 138 -22.13 19.76 -0.68
N ASN A 139 -22.72 18.88 0.11
CA ASN A 139 -22.91 19.07 1.55
C ASN A 139 -21.63 18.93 2.38
N VAL A 140 -20.53 18.41 1.81
CA VAL A 140 -19.22 18.32 2.49
C VAL A 140 -18.22 19.40 2.06
N TRP A 141 -18.55 20.28 1.11
CA TRP A 141 -17.66 21.39 0.75
C TRP A 141 -17.52 22.34 1.92
N ALA A 142 -16.31 22.87 2.13
CA ALA A 142 -16.13 23.98 3.05
C ALA A 142 -16.75 25.26 2.47
N ASP A 143 -17.31 26.09 3.36
CA ASP A 143 -17.89 27.37 2.98
C ASP A 143 -16.86 28.23 2.23
N GLY A 144 -17.29 28.83 1.12
CA GLY A 144 -16.44 29.67 0.27
C GLY A 144 -15.53 28.92 -0.72
N MET A 145 -15.59 27.58 -0.78
CA MET A 145 -14.91 26.83 -1.83
C MET A 145 -15.78 26.70 -3.09
N SER A 146 -15.19 26.98 -4.24
CA SER A 146 -15.84 26.74 -5.53
C SER A 146 -16.03 25.24 -5.79
N PRO A 147 -17.13 24.82 -6.46
CA PRO A 147 -17.30 23.44 -6.89
C PRO A 147 -16.11 22.96 -7.72
N ALA A 148 -15.71 21.70 -7.48
CA ALA A 148 -14.61 21.12 -8.23
C ALA A 148 -14.96 20.99 -9.72
N THR A 149 -13.96 21.17 -10.59
CA THR A 149 -14.08 20.86 -12.01
C THR A 149 -13.26 19.63 -12.36
N VAL A 150 -13.67 18.96 -13.44
CA VAL A 150 -13.01 17.74 -13.93
C VAL A 150 -12.65 17.95 -15.40
N GLU A 151 -11.38 17.73 -15.73
CA GLU A 151 -10.81 17.99 -17.05
C GLU A 151 -10.04 16.76 -17.57
N GLU A 152 -10.04 16.59 -18.89
CA GLU A 152 -9.23 15.58 -19.58
C GLU A 152 -7.88 16.20 -19.98
N HIS A 153 -6.78 15.55 -19.60
CA HIS A 153 -5.42 15.98 -19.89
C HIS A 153 -4.53 14.79 -20.20
N LYS A 154 -3.47 15.00 -20.98
CA LYS A 154 -2.45 13.97 -21.17
C LYS A 154 -1.47 13.98 -19.99
N LEU A 155 -1.56 13.01 -19.09
CA LEU A 155 -0.68 12.91 -17.93
C LEU A 155 0.61 12.13 -18.29
N SER A 156 1.72 12.48 -17.66
CA SER A 156 2.98 11.73 -17.82
C SER A 156 2.99 10.44 -17.00
N TYR A 157 2.22 10.38 -15.92
CA TYR A 157 2.09 9.28 -14.97
C TYR A 157 0.80 9.45 -14.14
N GLY A 158 0.24 8.34 -13.66
CA GLY A 158 -1.05 8.33 -12.99
C GLY A 158 -2.21 8.49 -13.96
N ASP A 159 -3.38 8.05 -13.50
CA ASP A 159 -4.65 8.19 -14.21
C ASP A 159 -5.43 9.42 -13.72
N PHE A 160 -5.17 9.87 -12.48
CA PHE A 160 -5.71 11.10 -11.91
C PHE A 160 -4.60 11.97 -11.30
N ALA A 161 -4.71 13.28 -11.50
CA ALA A 161 -3.91 14.31 -10.85
C ALA A 161 -4.80 15.45 -10.37
N PHE A 162 -4.28 16.30 -9.49
CA PHE A 162 -5.06 17.37 -8.86
C PHE A 162 -4.33 18.70 -8.99
N VAL A 163 -5.10 19.76 -9.26
CA VAL A 163 -4.63 21.12 -9.39
C VAL A 163 -5.47 22.01 -8.48
N GLU A 164 -4.79 22.89 -7.76
CA GLU A 164 -5.39 24.05 -7.13
C GLU A 164 -5.39 25.19 -8.15
N ASP A 165 -6.58 25.67 -8.50
CA ASP A 165 -6.77 26.84 -9.35
C ASP A 165 -7.21 27.99 -8.44
N THR A 166 -6.37 29.03 -8.32
CA THR A 166 -6.70 30.21 -7.52
C THR A 166 -7.45 31.24 -8.35
N ASP A 167 -8.22 32.11 -7.70
CA ASP A 167 -8.94 33.21 -8.39
C ASP A 167 -8.03 34.12 -9.25
N GLU A 168 -6.72 34.13 -9.00
CA GLU A 168 -5.72 34.84 -9.80
C GLU A 168 -5.34 34.09 -11.10
N GLY A 169 -6.00 32.98 -11.42
CA GLY A 169 -5.69 32.10 -12.54
C GLY A 169 -4.38 31.33 -12.39
N ARG A 170 -3.81 31.28 -11.17
CA ARG A 170 -2.60 30.50 -10.89
C ARG A 170 -3.00 29.06 -10.63
N GLN A 171 -2.55 28.18 -11.52
CA GLN A 171 -2.72 26.75 -11.37
C GLN A 171 -1.49 26.12 -10.72
N GLN A 172 -1.68 25.47 -9.57
CA GLN A 172 -0.66 24.75 -8.84
C GLN A 172 -1.01 23.25 -8.76
N ARG A 173 -0.16 22.40 -9.35
CA ARG A 173 -0.36 20.94 -9.28
C ARG A 173 -0.01 20.41 -7.90
N LEU A 174 -0.96 19.75 -7.25
CA LEU A 174 -0.74 19.09 -5.96
C LEU A 174 0.25 17.92 -6.10
N SER A 175 1.08 17.68 -5.08
CA SER A 175 2.12 16.63 -5.06
C SER A 175 1.55 15.22 -4.84
N LEU A 176 0.47 14.88 -5.55
CA LEU A 176 -0.29 13.65 -5.40
C LEU A 176 -0.81 13.18 -6.77
N VAL A 177 -0.75 11.87 -7.00
CA VAL A 177 -1.37 11.21 -8.15
C VAL A 177 -2.00 9.88 -7.76
N ILE A 178 -3.03 9.48 -8.50
CA ILE A 178 -3.70 8.19 -8.36
C ILE A 178 -3.51 7.41 -9.66
N GLU A 179 -3.08 6.16 -9.55
CA GLU A 179 -3.15 5.17 -10.63
C GLU A 179 -4.28 4.21 -10.29
N ARG A 180 -5.26 4.11 -11.17
CA ARG A 180 -6.37 3.20 -11.06
C ARG A 180 -6.02 1.89 -11.77
N LYS A 181 -6.28 0.78 -11.10
CA LYS A 181 -6.18 -0.56 -11.67
C LYS A 181 -7.36 -1.40 -11.26
N ARG A 182 -8.08 -1.94 -12.23
CA ARG A 182 -9.01 -3.03 -11.95
C ARG A 182 -8.20 -4.26 -11.57
N VAL A 183 -8.74 -5.11 -10.69
CA VAL A 183 -8.10 -6.38 -10.30
C VAL A 183 -7.70 -7.21 -11.53
N ALA A 184 -8.56 -7.25 -12.56
CA ALA A 184 -8.25 -7.94 -13.82
C ALA A 184 -7.00 -7.40 -14.52
N ASP A 185 -6.90 -6.08 -14.66
CA ASP A 185 -5.75 -5.43 -15.31
C ASP A 185 -4.46 -5.59 -14.49
N LEU A 186 -4.60 -5.57 -13.16
CA LEU A 186 -3.51 -5.76 -12.22
C LEU A 186 -2.91 -7.17 -12.38
N VAL A 187 -3.75 -8.22 -12.42
CA VAL A 187 -3.35 -9.61 -12.65
C VAL A 187 -2.78 -9.81 -14.06
N GLN A 188 -3.50 -9.37 -15.09
CA GLN A 188 -3.09 -9.61 -16.47
C GLN A 188 -1.72 -9.00 -16.81
N ARG A 189 -1.37 -7.87 -16.20
CA ARG A 189 -0.09 -7.16 -16.41
C ARG A 189 0.97 -7.52 -15.37
N SER A 190 0.69 -8.49 -14.50
CA SER A 190 1.55 -8.80 -13.37
C SER A 190 2.85 -9.50 -13.77
N ALA A 191 2.80 -10.38 -14.78
CA ALA A 191 3.94 -11.20 -15.20
C ALA A 191 5.19 -10.38 -15.57
N TYR A 192 5.00 -9.21 -16.20
CA TYR A 192 6.09 -8.32 -16.61
C TYR A 192 6.44 -7.23 -15.59
N GLY A 193 5.74 -7.20 -14.45
CA GLY A 193 5.95 -6.19 -13.41
C GLY A 193 5.56 -4.77 -13.81
N ASP A 194 4.68 -4.60 -14.80
CA ASP A 194 4.36 -3.27 -15.32
C ASP A 194 3.68 -2.38 -14.28
N HIS A 195 2.82 -2.97 -13.44
CA HIS A 195 2.21 -2.26 -12.32
C HIS A 195 3.27 -1.75 -11.32
N TRP A 196 4.36 -2.50 -11.11
CA TRP A 196 5.45 -2.08 -10.22
C TRP A 196 6.27 -0.94 -10.84
N LYS A 197 6.57 -1.04 -12.15
CA LYS A 197 7.22 0.04 -12.90
C LYS A 197 6.37 1.31 -12.88
N GLN A 198 5.05 1.19 -13.06
CA GLN A 198 4.11 2.31 -12.97
C GLN A 198 4.19 3.00 -11.61
N LEU A 199 4.05 2.24 -10.51
CA LEU A 199 4.14 2.78 -9.16
C LEU A 199 5.50 3.40 -8.84
N THR A 200 6.59 2.78 -9.30
CA THR A 200 7.94 3.29 -9.12
C THR A 200 8.10 4.66 -9.77
N ARG A 201 7.63 4.81 -11.02
CA ARG A 201 7.64 6.11 -11.72
C ARG A 201 6.82 7.16 -11.00
N MET A 202 5.65 6.81 -10.45
CA MET A 202 4.83 7.76 -9.70
C MET A 202 5.51 8.19 -8.40
N ARG A 203 6.00 7.22 -7.61
CA ARG A 203 6.74 7.45 -6.35
C ARG A 203 7.88 8.45 -6.51
N ASP A 204 8.56 8.37 -7.65
CA ASP A 204 9.71 9.23 -7.93
C ASP A 204 9.31 10.64 -8.37
N CYS A 205 8.08 10.81 -8.85
CA CYS A 205 7.57 12.09 -9.38
C CYS A 205 6.61 12.84 -8.44
N CYS A 206 6.15 12.25 -7.33
CA CYS A 206 5.23 12.91 -6.39
C CYS A 206 5.47 12.48 -4.94
N GLN A 207 4.92 13.23 -3.99
CA GLN A 207 4.99 12.88 -2.58
C GLN A 207 4.04 11.73 -2.23
N HIS A 208 2.87 11.66 -2.88
CA HIS A 208 1.85 10.65 -2.64
C HIS A 208 1.47 9.94 -3.95
N ALA A 209 1.97 8.72 -4.13
CA ALA A 209 1.62 7.83 -5.22
C ALA A 209 0.59 6.82 -4.72
N ILE A 210 -0.67 7.01 -5.09
CA ILE A 210 -1.77 6.16 -4.63
C ILE A 210 -2.12 5.14 -5.70
N LEU A 211 -2.07 3.85 -5.38
CA LEU A 211 -2.72 2.82 -6.20
C LEU A 211 -4.17 2.65 -5.75
N LEU A 212 -5.11 2.93 -6.63
CA LEU A 212 -6.52 2.63 -6.45
C LEU A 212 -6.82 1.27 -7.10
N ILE A 213 -7.14 0.27 -6.28
CA ILE A 213 -7.52 -1.06 -6.74
C ILE A 213 -9.04 -1.13 -6.82
N GLU A 214 -9.58 -1.27 -8.03
CA GLU A 214 -11.01 -1.36 -8.29
C GLU A 214 -11.46 -2.83 -8.43
N ASN A 215 -12.62 -3.12 -7.85
CA ASN A 215 -13.27 -4.42 -7.68
C ASN A 215 -12.74 -5.24 -6.50
N ASP A 216 -13.51 -6.27 -6.15
CA ASP A 216 -13.18 -7.25 -5.13
C ASP A 216 -11.89 -8.02 -5.49
N THR A 217 -10.87 -7.96 -4.64
CA THR A 217 -9.57 -8.62 -4.89
C THR A 217 -9.71 -10.13 -5.10
N ARG A 218 -10.75 -10.78 -4.55
CA ARG A 218 -11.00 -12.21 -4.74
C ARG A 218 -11.28 -12.60 -6.17
N VAL A 219 -11.65 -11.66 -7.03
CA VAL A 219 -11.81 -11.98 -8.46
C VAL A 219 -10.47 -12.19 -9.15
N ALA A 220 -9.33 -11.92 -8.50
CA ALA A 220 -7.99 -12.12 -9.04
C ALA A 220 -7.78 -13.54 -9.57
N CYS A 221 -8.25 -14.56 -8.85
CA CYS A 221 -8.13 -15.97 -9.26
C CYS A 221 -8.91 -16.36 -10.52
N ARG A 222 -9.68 -15.43 -11.10
CA ARG A 222 -10.42 -15.63 -12.36
C ARG A 222 -9.66 -15.13 -13.58
N PHE A 223 -8.46 -14.58 -13.39
CA PHE A 223 -7.66 -14.00 -14.44
C PHE A 223 -6.27 -14.64 -14.43
N ASP A 224 -5.72 -14.82 -15.63
CA ASP A 224 -4.35 -15.28 -15.80
C ASP A 224 -3.44 -14.11 -16.17
N ALA A 225 -2.22 -14.12 -15.64
CA ALA A 225 -1.20 -13.17 -16.00
C ALA A 225 -0.71 -13.44 -17.45
N TYR A 226 -0.71 -12.43 -18.31
CA TYR A 226 -0.33 -12.61 -19.71
C TYR A 226 1.14 -13.02 -19.84
N GLY A 227 1.40 -14.12 -20.55
CA GLY A 227 2.76 -14.61 -20.81
C GLY A 227 3.47 -15.18 -19.58
N GLY A 228 2.78 -15.32 -18.44
CA GLY A 228 3.29 -16.05 -17.29
C GLY A 228 3.16 -17.55 -17.52
N GLN A 229 4.25 -18.23 -17.87
CA GLN A 229 4.36 -19.63 -17.49
C GLN A 229 4.53 -19.66 -15.97
N SER A 230 3.80 -20.54 -15.27
CA SER A 230 3.93 -20.75 -13.83
C SER A 230 5.38 -21.10 -13.51
N MET A 231 6.15 -20.06 -13.19
CA MET A 231 7.50 -20.15 -12.66
C MET A 231 7.34 -20.20 -11.15
N GLU A 232 8.11 -21.07 -10.49
CA GLU A 232 8.20 -21.08 -9.02
C GLU A 232 8.34 -19.66 -8.48
N PRO A 233 7.59 -19.30 -7.42
CA PRO A 233 7.54 -17.95 -6.88
C PRO A 233 8.94 -17.43 -6.55
N ARG A 234 9.44 -16.49 -7.35
CA ARG A 234 10.71 -15.80 -7.09
C ARG A 234 10.48 -14.53 -6.27
N PRO A 235 11.43 -14.12 -5.42
CA PRO A 235 11.27 -12.89 -4.64
C PRO A 235 11.25 -11.57 -5.46
N GLY A 236 11.58 -11.63 -6.75
CA GLY A 236 11.39 -10.56 -7.73
C GLY A 236 10.14 -10.74 -8.62
N GLN A 237 9.39 -11.83 -8.46
CA GLN A 237 8.19 -12.11 -9.21
C GLN A 237 7.12 -11.08 -8.81
N HIS A 238 6.60 -10.43 -9.83
CA HIS A 238 5.50 -9.49 -9.70
C HIS A 238 4.16 -10.13 -10.05
N THR A 239 4.17 -11.43 -10.41
CA THR A 239 2.98 -12.15 -10.83
C THR A 239 1.98 -12.23 -9.69
N ILE A 240 0.72 -11.93 -10.00
CA ILE A 240 -0.41 -11.99 -9.10
C ILE A 240 -1.33 -13.05 -9.68
N GLU A 241 -1.56 -14.14 -8.94
CA GLU A 241 -2.41 -15.26 -9.36
C GLU A 241 -3.71 -15.29 -8.55
N ASN A 242 -3.68 -14.75 -7.33
CA ASN A 242 -4.81 -14.72 -6.43
C ASN A 242 -4.82 -13.42 -5.58
N ASP A 243 -5.81 -13.30 -4.69
CA ASP A 243 -5.95 -12.15 -3.80
C ASP A 243 -4.84 -12.05 -2.75
N ALA A 244 -4.31 -13.19 -2.29
CA ALA A 244 -3.18 -13.22 -1.37
C ALA A 244 -1.94 -12.55 -1.98
N ASP A 245 -1.66 -12.79 -3.26
CA ASP A 245 -0.55 -12.16 -3.98
C ASP A 245 -0.72 -10.64 -4.11
N ILE A 246 -1.96 -10.14 -4.19
CA ILE A 246 -2.24 -8.70 -4.17
C ILE A 246 -1.78 -8.10 -2.83
N PHE A 247 -2.10 -8.74 -1.70
CA PHE A 247 -1.70 -8.24 -0.39
C PHE A 247 -0.19 -8.38 -0.14
N LEU A 248 0.43 -9.43 -0.68
CA LEU A 248 1.89 -9.58 -0.70
C LEU A 248 2.54 -8.42 -1.47
N PHE A 249 2.01 -8.12 -2.65
CA PHE A 249 2.43 -6.99 -3.48
C PHE A 249 2.26 -5.64 -2.76
N ILE A 250 1.10 -5.41 -2.12
CA ILE A 250 0.83 -4.21 -1.32
C ILE A 250 1.87 -4.07 -0.21
N GLY A 251 2.09 -5.13 0.58
CA GLY A 251 3.08 -5.13 1.65
C GLY A 251 4.47 -4.74 1.14
N ARG A 252 4.87 -5.31 -0.01
CA ARG A 252 6.14 -5.00 -0.65
C ARG A 252 6.25 -3.53 -1.06
N ALA A 253 5.18 -2.98 -1.63
CA ALA A 253 5.13 -1.61 -2.09
C ALA A 253 5.20 -0.60 -0.93
N VAL A 254 4.44 -0.82 0.14
CA VAL A 254 4.45 0.02 1.34
C VAL A 254 5.82 0.05 2.00
N LEU A 255 6.50 -1.10 2.02
CA LEU A 255 7.86 -1.21 2.54
C LEU A 255 8.89 -0.53 1.66
N SER A 256 8.69 -0.53 0.34
CA SER A 256 9.63 0.09 -0.60
C SER A 256 9.66 1.61 -0.50
N SER A 257 8.57 2.25 -0.08
CA SER A 257 8.54 3.71 0.09
C SER A 257 7.31 4.17 0.88
N PRO A 258 7.48 5.13 1.81
CA PRO A 258 6.36 5.78 2.48
C PRO A 258 5.47 6.59 1.52
N ARG A 259 5.96 6.91 0.32
CA ARG A 259 5.21 7.67 -0.68
C ARG A 259 4.12 6.84 -1.36
N ILE A 260 4.24 5.52 -1.33
CA ILE A 260 3.26 4.64 -1.96
C ILE A 260 2.11 4.39 -0.98
N LYS A 261 0.89 4.56 -1.47
CA LYS A 261 -0.36 4.37 -0.73
C LYS A 261 -1.32 3.51 -1.53
N PHE A 262 -2.31 2.96 -0.85
CA PHE A 262 -3.31 2.09 -1.44
C PHE A 262 -4.70 2.51 -0.99
N VAL A 263 -5.66 2.40 -1.90
CA VAL A 263 -7.08 2.51 -1.60
C VAL A 263 -7.82 1.45 -2.41
N GLN A 264 -8.81 0.82 -1.81
CA GLN A 264 -9.61 -0.22 -2.46
C GLN A 264 -11.02 0.30 -2.71
N SER A 265 -11.54 0.05 -3.91
CA SER A 265 -12.87 0.45 -4.32
C SER A 265 -13.64 -0.75 -4.82
N LYS A 266 -14.91 -0.88 -4.42
CA LYS A 266 -15.80 -1.98 -4.81
C LYS A 266 -16.22 -1.87 -6.28
N ASP A 267 -16.38 -0.64 -6.78
CA ASP A 267 -16.96 -0.33 -8.09
C ASP A 267 -16.54 1.06 -8.57
N ALA A 268 -16.91 1.40 -9.81
CA ALA A 268 -16.56 2.69 -10.43
C ALA A 268 -17.17 3.91 -9.69
N ARG A 269 -18.37 3.78 -9.11
CA ARG A 269 -19.01 4.89 -8.39
C ARG A 269 -18.22 5.22 -7.13
N ARG A 270 -17.86 4.20 -6.35
CA ARG A 270 -16.98 4.36 -5.18
C ARG A 270 -15.60 4.88 -5.60
N THR A 271 -15.06 4.45 -6.73
CA THR A 271 -13.79 4.96 -7.27
C THR A 271 -13.87 6.48 -7.46
N ASN A 272 -14.92 6.97 -8.13
CA ASN A 272 -15.12 8.40 -8.36
C ASN A 272 -15.23 9.18 -7.04
N ARG A 273 -15.97 8.63 -6.06
CA ARG A 273 -16.10 9.25 -4.73
C ARG A 273 -14.77 9.29 -3.98
N SER A 274 -14.00 8.20 -3.97
CA SER A 274 -12.69 8.18 -3.33
C SER A 274 -11.71 9.16 -3.99
N VAL A 275 -11.71 9.27 -5.33
CA VAL A 275 -10.90 10.25 -6.07
C VAL A 275 -11.27 11.69 -5.67
N GLY A 276 -12.57 12.00 -5.61
CA GLY A 276 -13.06 13.31 -5.17
C GLY A 276 -12.66 13.65 -3.74
N ALA A 277 -12.86 12.72 -2.80
CA ALA A 277 -12.50 12.89 -1.40
C ALA A 277 -10.98 13.09 -1.20
N ILE A 278 -10.16 12.34 -1.93
CA ILE A 278 -8.69 12.50 -1.92
C ILE A 278 -8.31 13.90 -2.42
N GLY A 279 -8.91 14.37 -3.52
CA GLY A 279 -8.65 15.69 -4.06
C GLY A 279 -9.00 16.82 -3.09
N LEU A 280 -10.15 16.74 -2.43
CA LEU A 280 -10.60 17.73 -1.45
C LEU A 280 -9.66 17.81 -0.24
N ILE A 281 -9.28 16.67 0.33
CA ILE A 281 -8.32 16.62 1.44
C ILE A 281 -6.95 17.13 1.00
N ALA A 282 -6.47 16.72 -0.18
CA ALA A 282 -5.18 17.16 -0.70
C ALA A 282 -5.13 18.69 -0.90
N LEU A 283 -6.23 19.30 -1.34
CA LEU A 283 -6.33 20.76 -1.53
C LEU A 283 -6.24 21.52 -0.21
N GLN A 284 -6.73 20.96 0.90
CA GLN A 284 -6.62 21.57 2.23
C GLN A 284 -5.34 21.19 2.97
N SER A 285 -4.56 20.24 2.44
CA SER A 285 -3.37 19.71 3.10
C SER A 285 -2.13 20.59 2.84
N PRO A 286 -1.54 21.23 3.87
CA PRO A 286 -0.36 22.08 3.68
C PRO A 286 0.87 21.31 3.18
N THR A 287 1.00 20.04 3.55
CA THR A 287 2.14 19.19 3.17
C THR A 287 2.16 18.95 1.66
N VAL A 288 1.00 18.67 1.07
CA VAL A 288 0.86 18.41 -0.36
C VAL A 288 1.08 19.68 -1.18
N ARG A 289 0.59 20.82 -0.69
CA ARG A 289 0.72 22.13 -1.35
C ARG A 289 2.15 22.65 -1.33
N ARG A 290 2.87 22.55 -0.20
CA ARG A 290 4.25 23.05 -0.07
C ARG A 290 5.24 22.30 -0.98
N ASN A 291 5.00 21.02 -1.21
CA ASN A 291 5.88 20.16 -2.00
C ASN A 291 5.42 19.98 -3.45
N ALA A 292 4.47 20.81 -3.89
CA ALA A 292 4.01 20.85 -5.27
C ALA A 292 5.11 21.44 -6.18
N PRO A 293 5.46 20.77 -7.30
CA PRO A 293 6.41 21.33 -8.25
C PRO A 293 5.83 22.60 -8.90
N LEU A 294 6.53 23.74 -8.73
CA LEU A 294 6.15 25.07 -9.26
C LEU A 294 5.97 25.11 -10.79
N LYS A 295 6.59 24.18 -11.52
CA LYS A 295 6.36 23.95 -12.94
C LYS A 295 6.28 22.45 -13.16
N ALA A 296 5.13 21.97 -13.62
CA ALA A 296 4.97 20.59 -14.05
C ALA A 296 5.79 20.37 -15.33
N ARG A 297 7.09 20.07 -15.21
CA ARG A 297 7.90 19.64 -16.35
C ARG A 297 7.63 18.15 -16.57
N PHE A 298 6.67 17.88 -17.45
CA PHE A 298 6.16 16.57 -17.86
C PHE A 298 7.11 15.75 -18.76
N ALA A 299 8.41 16.06 -18.79
CA ALA A 299 9.38 15.18 -19.40
C ALA A 299 9.84 14.19 -18.33
N LYS A 300 9.85 12.87 -18.61
CA LYS A 300 10.73 11.96 -17.86
C LYS A 300 12.09 12.65 -17.83
N SER A 301 12.53 13.12 -16.67
CA SER A 301 13.83 13.76 -16.60
C SER A 301 14.81 12.73 -17.14
N LYS A 302 15.71 13.13 -18.04
CA LYS A 302 16.73 12.22 -18.58
C LYS A 302 17.51 11.55 -17.42
N GLN A 303 17.52 12.20 -16.27
CA GLN A 303 17.97 11.73 -14.97
C GLN A 303 17.19 10.51 -14.47
N LEU A 304 15.85 10.53 -14.43
CA LEU A 304 15.07 9.37 -13.98
C LEU A 304 15.28 8.16 -14.90
N THR A 305 15.41 8.41 -16.20
CA THR A 305 15.71 7.35 -17.18
C THR A 305 17.07 6.70 -16.92
N LEU A 306 18.09 7.51 -16.61
CA LEU A 306 19.40 7.02 -16.21
C LEU A 306 19.32 6.24 -14.88
N GLN A 307 18.64 6.77 -13.87
CA GLN A 307 18.46 6.11 -12.58
C GLN A 307 17.79 4.74 -12.73
N ASP A 308 16.68 4.67 -13.46
CA ASP A 308 15.94 3.43 -13.73
C ASP A 308 16.84 2.40 -14.42
N ARG A 309 17.63 2.85 -15.40
CA ARG A 309 18.56 1.99 -16.13
C ARG A 309 19.63 1.40 -15.22
N LEU A 310 20.28 2.24 -14.42
CA LEU A 310 21.32 1.77 -13.48
C LEU A 310 20.71 0.80 -12.46
N THR A 311 19.54 1.12 -11.92
CA THR A 311 18.86 0.25 -10.94
C THR A 311 18.46 -1.09 -11.56
N SER A 312 17.97 -1.08 -12.81
CA SER A 312 17.63 -2.29 -13.57
C SER A 312 18.86 -3.15 -13.89
N GLY A 313 20.03 -2.53 -14.02
CA GLY A 313 21.33 -3.20 -14.15
C GLY A 313 21.95 -3.67 -12.83
N GLY A 314 21.19 -3.67 -11.72
CA GLY A 314 21.64 -4.17 -10.43
C GLY A 314 22.38 -3.14 -9.55
N ILE A 315 22.53 -1.90 -10.00
CA ILE A 315 23.16 -0.84 -9.19
C ILE A 315 22.23 -0.45 -8.04
N GLU A 316 22.79 -0.28 -6.84
CA GLU A 316 22.02 0.14 -5.66
C GLU A 316 21.29 1.47 -5.95
N TRP A 317 20.00 1.55 -5.61
CA TRP A 317 19.15 2.68 -6.01
C TRP A 317 19.69 4.04 -5.54
N LYS A 318 20.35 4.10 -4.37
CA LYS A 318 20.95 5.33 -3.82
C LYS A 318 22.13 5.79 -4.67
N ILE A 319 22.97 4.85 -5.09
CA ILE A 319 24.09 5.07 -6.00
C ILE A 319 23.57 5.51 -7.37
N ALA A 320 22.60 4.77 -7.92
CA ALA A 320 21.96 5.09 -9.19
C ALA A 320 21.33 6.48 -9.20
N LYS A 321 20.65 6.87 -8.11
CA LYS A 321 20.05 8.19 -7.94
C LYS A 321 21.11 9.28 -7.89
N GLU A 322 22.17 9.12 -7.09
CA GLU A 322 23.22 10.14 -6.96
C GLU A 322 23.95 10.36 -8.29
N VAL A 323 24.31 9.27 -8.97
CA VAL A 323 24.91 9.34 -10.31
C VAL A 323 23.94 10.00 -11.29
N ALA A 324 22.65 9.68 -11.24
CA ALA A 324 21.67 10.33 -12.09
C ALA A 324 21.53 11.84 -11.79
N VAL A 325 21.61 12.26 -10.52
CA VAL A 325 21.62 13.69 -10.13
C VAL A 325 22.83 14.41 -10.72
N GLN A 326 24.02 13.83 -10.61
CA GLN A 326 25.25 14.47 -11.05
C GLN A 326 25.35 14.61 -12.57
N PHE A 327 24.96 13.57 -13.32
CA PHE A 327 25.11 13.57 -14.78
C PHE A 327 23.85 14.00 -15.52
N GLY A 328 22.69 13.95 -14.88
CA GLY A 328 21.41 14.42 -15.43
C GLY A 328 20.85 13.61 -16.62
N SER A 329 21.65 12.79 -17.30
CA SER A 329 21.22 11.95 -18.42
C SER A 329 22.21 10.82 -18.70
N GLU A 330 21.71 9.73 -19.30
CA GLU A 330 22.54 8.65 -19.80
C GLU A 330 23.53 9.12 -20.87
N ALA A 331 23.04 9.98 -21.78
CA ALA A 331 23.80 10.82 -22.71
C ALA A 331 25.15 11.30 -22.15
N ALA A 332 25.02 12.09 -21.09
CA ALA A 332 26.14 12.76 -20.44
C ALA A 332 27.05 11.78 -19.70
N LEU A 333 26.50 10.74 -19.07
CA LEU A 333 27.30 9.74 -18.36
C LEU A 333 28.13 8.89 -19.33
N VAL A 334 27.56 8.46 -20.45
CA VAL A 334 28.28 7.73 -21.51
C VAL A 334 29.37 8.63 -22.12
N ALA A 335 29.06 9.90 -22.39
CA ALA A 335 30.05 10.86 -22.85
C ALA A 335 31.21 10.99 -21.85
N ALA A 336 30.92 11.10 -20.56
CA ALA A 336 31.96 11.16 -19.52
C ALA A 336 32.86 9.90 -19.54
N PHE A 337 32.30 8.69 -19.62
CA PHE A 337 33.10 7.47 -19.75
C PHE A 337 33.93 7.41 -21.04
N SER A 338 33.42 7.97 -22.14
CA SER A 338 34.14 8.01 -23.41
C SER A 338 35.35 8.95 -23.40
N THR A 339 35.36 9.96 -22.53
CA THR A 339 36.52 10.86 -22.35
C THR A 339 37.67 10.26 -21.55
N CYS A 340 37.45 9.12 -20.89
CA CYS A 340 38.49 8.43 -20.13
C CYS A 340 39.46 7.70 -21.07
N SER A 341 40.76 8.03 -20.97
CA SER A 341 41.83 7.46 -21.81
C SER A 341 42.25 6.03 -21.46
N SER A 342 41.76 5.48 -20.34
CA SER A 342 42.08 4.12 -19.89
C SER A 342 40.93 3.49 -19.11
N ASP A 343 40.91 2.15 -19.04
CA ASP A 343 39.92 1.42 -18.24
C ASP A 343 40.07 1.70 -16.74
N VAL A 344 41.30 1.95 -16.26
CA VAL A 344 41.55 2.36 -14.86
C VAL A 344 40.89 3.71 -14.58
N ALA A 345 40.95 4.65 -15.53
CA ALA A 345 40.28 5.93 -15.42
C ALA A 345 38.75 5.79 -15.41
N LYS A 346 38.18 4.91 -16.25
CA LYS A 346 36.73 4.60 -16.23
C LYS A 346 36.30 3.99 -14.90
N GLN A 347 37.08 3.07 -14.34
CA GLN A 347 36.82 2.47 -13.02
C GLN A 347 36.96 3.47 -11.86
N SER A 348 37.57 4.63 -12.09
CA SER A 348 37.76 5.67 -11.07
C SER A 348 36.89 6.91 -11.30
N LEU A 349 36.23 7.04 -12.46
CA LEU A 349 35.47 8.23 -12.85
C LEU A 349 34.43 8.65 -11.81
N LEU A 350 33.67 7.69 -11.28
CA LEU A 350 32.62 7.97 -10.30
C LEU A 350 33.11 8.00 -8.85
N HIS A 351 34.40 7.70 -8.62
CA HIS A 351 34.95 7.61 -7.27
C HIS A 351 34.72 8.88 -6.41
N PRO A 352 34.93 10.11 -6.93
CA PRO A 352 34.72 11.32 -6.13
C PRO A 352 33.26 11.53 -5.73
N ILE A 353 32.32 11.20 -6.63
CA ILE A 353 30.88 11.29 -6.38
C ILE A 353 30.48 10.30 -5.28
N LEU A 354 30.94 9.05 -5.41
CA LEU A 354 30.67 7.99 -4.43
C LEU A 354 31.39 8.21 -3.10
N GLN A 355 32.49 8.96 -3.10
CA GLN A 355 33.24 9.32 -1.90
C GLN A 355 32.49 10.37 -1.07
N ASN A 356 31.89 11.35 -1.74
CA ASN A 356 31.06 12.37 -1.10
C ASN A 356 29.73 11.84 -0.54
N MET A 357 29.31 10.62 -0.92
CA MET A 357 28.17 9.93 -0.30
C MET A 357 28.46 9.41 1.12
N GLY A 358 29.74 9.38 1.52
CA GLY A 358 30.30 8.59 2.63
C GLY A 358 29.76 8.79 4.04
N GLU A 359 28.96 9.82 4.31
CA GLU A 359 28.25 9.97 5.59
C GLU A 359 26.74 9.72 5.49
N ARG A 360 26.15 9.88 4.30
CA ARG A 360 24.69 9.81 4.10
C ARG A 360 24.23 8.44 3.61
N VAL A 361 25.13 7.66 3.01
CA VAL A 361 24.84 6.34 2.47
C VAL A 361 25.99 5.39 2.79
N LYS A 362 25.76 4.43 3.69
CA LYS A 362 26.65 3.27 3.86
C LYS A 362 26.50 2.38 2.63
N CYS A 363 27.42 2.47 1.68
CA CYS A 363 27.52 1.49 0.58
C CYS A 363 28.50 0.40 1.00
N SER A 364 28.06 -0.86 1.09
CA SER A 364 28.96 -2.01 1.16
C SER A 364 29.61 -2.22 -0.20
N GLY A 365 30.93 -2.28 -0.23
CA GLY A 365 31.72 -2.51 -1.44
C GLY A 365 32.72 -1.40 -1.77
N CYS A 366 33.81 -1.77 -2.43
CA CYS A 366 34.81 -0.83 -2.90
C CYS A 366 34.19 0.13 -3.92
N ARG A 367 34.25 1.44 -3.68
CA ARG A 367 33.68 2.49 -4.54
C ARG A 367 34.17 2.41 -6.00
N ARG A 368 35.36 1.84 -6.24
CA ARG A 368 35.88 1.58 -7.59
C ARG A 368 35.10 0.48 -8.33
N HIS A 369 34.59 -0.51 -7.61
CA HIS A 369 33.77 -1.58 -8.18
C HIS A 369 32.42 -1.05 -8.67
N TRP A 370 31.82 -0.09 -7.97
CA TRP A 370 30.57 0.55 -8.39
C TRP A 370 30.73 1.36 -9.68
N SER A 371 31.82 2.12 -9.83
CA SER A 371 32.11 2.83 -11.09
C SER A 371 32.27 1.87 -12.27
N LYS A 372 32.97 0.74 -12.05
CA LYS A 372 33.12 -0.33 -13.04
C LYS A 372 31.77 -0.96 -13.40
N ALA A 373 30.96 -1.31 -12.40
CA ALA A 373 29.64 -1.91 -12.60
C ALA A 373 28.72 -1.00 -13.41
N ILE A 374 28.70 0.30 -13.10
CA ILE A 374 27.91 1.29 -13.83
C ILE A 374 28.36 1.37 -15.30
N HIS A 375 29.67 1.41 -15.56
CA HIS A 375 30.19 1.38 -16.94
C HIS A 375 29.75 0.12 -17.70
N LEU A 376 29.78 -1.05 -17.05
CA LEU A 376 29.34 -2.32 -17.64
C LEU A 376 27.84 -2.33 -17.96
N VAL A 377 26.99 -1.82 -17.06
CA VAL A 377 25.54 -1.66 -17.29
C VAL A 377 25.26 -0.74 -18.49
N LEU A 378 26.09 0.27 -18.70
CA LEU A 378 25.97 1.17 -19.85
C LEU A 378 26.49 0.53 -21.14
N ALA A 379 27.54 -0.28 -21.08
CA ALA A 379 28.13 -0.97 -22.23
C ALA A 379 27.31 -2.19 -22.70
N ALA A 380 26.59 -2.87 -21.80
CA ALA A 380 25.83 -4.09 -22.11
C ALA A 380 24.71 -3.90 -23.14
N THR A 381 24.28 -2.67 -23.43
CA THR A 381 23.27 -2.41 -24.49
C THR A 381 23.85 -2.39 -25.90
N SER A 382 25.17 -2.40 -26.06
CA SER A 382 25.82 -2.46 -27.37
C SER A 382 25.83 -3.85 -27.97
N ASP A 383 25.62 -4.89 -27.17
CA ASP A 383 25.85 -6.29 -27.58
C ASP A 383 24.80 -7.22 -26.96
N VAL A 384 23.58 -7.21 -27.50
CA VAL A 384 22.51 -8.13 -27.06
C VAL A 384 22.58 -9.41 -27.90
N ARG A 385 23.49 -10.32 -27.53
CA ARG A 385 23.36 -11.76 -27.87
C ARG A 385 23.78 -12.66 -26.71
N THR A 386 22.76 -13.39 -26.23
CA THR A 386 22.81 -14.72 -25.59
C THR A 386 23.59 -14.88 -24.29
N THR A 387 22.87 -14.94 -23.16
CA THR A 387 23.26 -15.75 -22.00
C THR A 387 22.09 -16.63 -21.56
N LYS A 388 22.28 -17.95 -21.65
CA LYS A 388 21.37 -18.95 -21.07
C LYS A 388 21.45 -18.83 -19.55
N ARG A 389 20.33 -18.52 -18.90
CA ARG A 389 20.20 -18.51 -17.44
C ARG A 389 20.17 -19.95 -16.90
N HIS A 390 20.99 -20.27 -15.91
CA HIS A 390 20.94 -21.54 -15.18
C HIS A 390 19.77 -21.57 -14.18
N SER A 391 19.24 -22.77 -13.92
CA SER A 391 18.18 -23.01 -12.94
C SER A 391 18.74 -23.04 -11.50
N TYR A 392 17.96 -22.56 -10.53
CA TYR A 392 18.26 -22.63 -9.09
C TYR A 392 18.64 -24.04 -8.63
N GLN A 393 17.98 -25.05 -9.21
CA GLN A 393 18.22 -26.46 -8.90
C GLN A 393 19.59 -26.96 -9.40
N ASP A 394 20.07 -26.46 -10.53
CA ASP A 394 21.39 -26.83 -11.08
C ASP A 394 22.53 -26.30 -10.20
N ILE A 395 22.32 -25.15 -9.58
CA ILE A 395 23.29 -24.51 -8.66
C ILE A 395 23.32 -25.27 -7.33
N LEU A 396 22.16 -25.60 -6.76
CA LEU A 396 22.08 -26.39 -5.52
C LEU A 396 22.70 -27.79 -5.67
N THR A 397 22.52 -28.42 -6.83
CA THR A 397 23.06 -29.77 -7.09
C THR A 397 24.58 -29.75 -7.27
N LYS A 398 25.15 -28.66 -7.81
CA LYS A 398 26.60 -28.48 -7.96
C LYS A 398 27.34 -28.15 -6.67
N VAL A 399 26.67 -27.51 -5.71
CA VAL A 399 27.34 -26.87 -4.57
C VAL A 399 27.47 -27.81 -3.35
N GLY A 400 26.67 -28.88 -3.25
CA GLY A 400 26.82 -29.87 -2.17
C GLY A 400 26.65 -29.28 -0.76
N ARG A 401 26.77 -30.12 0.27
CA ARG A 401 26.45 -29.82 1.69
C ARG A 401 27.35 -28.75 2.38
N ASN A 402 28.15 -27.96 1.67
CA ASN A 402 29.28 -27.20 2.23
C ASN A 402 29.13 -25.67 2.20
N VAL A 403 27.92 -25.11 2.10
CA VAL A 403 27.74 -23.64 2.23
C VAL A 403 27.43 -23.29 3.69
N CYS A 404 28.40 -22.66 4.36
CA CYS A 404 28.25 -22.21 5.75
C CYS A 404 27.33 -20.98 5.91
N ASP A 405 27.02 -20.23 4.84
CA ASP A 405 26.14 -19.06 4.89
C ASP A 405 25.05 -19.07 3.79
N PRO A 406 23.88 -19.65 4.09
CA PRO A 406 22.74 -19.67 3.19
C PRO A 406 22.21 -18.28 2.84
N ALA A 407 22.39 -17.25 3.69
CA ALA A 407 21.89 -15.90 3.46
C ALA A 407 22.76 -15.13 2.44
N VAL A 408 24.07 -15.36 2.45
CA VAL A 408 25.01 -14.84 1.43
C VAL A 408 24.79 -15.54 0.10
N LEU A 409 24.56 -16.86 0.09
CA LEU A 409 24.18 -17.60 -1.12
C LEU A 409 22.81 -17.13 -1.65
N LEU A 410 21.82 -16.92 -0.77
CA LEU A 410 20.51 -16.33 -1.10
C LEU A 410 20.62 -14.88 -1.57
N CYS A 411 21.62 -14.12 -1.14
CA CYS A 411 21.87 -12.79 -1.71
C CYS A 411 22.49 -12.92 -3.11
N HIS A 412 23.52 -13.75 -3.29
CA HIS A 412 24.25 -13.84 -4.56
C HIS A 412 23.52 -14.59 -5.68
N VAL A 413 22.84 -15.70 -5.37
CA VAL A 413 22.02 -16.44 -6.35
C VAL A 413 20.87 -15.56 -6.87
N TYR A 414 20.45 -14.56 -6.09
CA TYR A 414 19.31 -13.70 -6.38
C TYR A 414 19.68 -12.29 -6.84
N THR A 415 20.97 -11.92 -6.90
CA THR A 415 21.47 -10.65 -7.45
C THR A 415 21.92 -10.71 -8.92
N GLU A 416 21.75 -11.85 -9.60
CA GLU A 416 22.19 -12.09 -11.00
C GLU A 416 23.70 -11.85 -11.25
N GLU A 417 24.54 -11.81 -10.22
CA GLU A 417 25.97 -12.04 -10.41
C GLU A 417 26.17 -13.52 -10.77
N THR A 418 27.13 -13.82 -11.64
CA THR A 418 27.35 -15.19 -12.13
C THR A 418 27.46 -16.14 -10.93
N ALA A 419 26.84 -17.33 -11.03
CA ALA A 419 26.80 -18.30 -9.94
C ALA A 419 28.19 -18.58 -9.33
N ASP A 420 29.23 -18.50 -10.16
CA ASP A 420 30.64 -18.63 -9.77
C ASP A 420 31.16 -17.48 -8.90
N ALA A 421 30.72 -16.24 -9.12
CA ALA A 421 31.11 -15.08 -8.30
C ALA A 421 30.48 -15.15 -6.90
N GLY A 422 29.21 -15.56 -6.82
CA GLY A 422 28.53 -15.79 -5.55
C GLY A 422 29.11 -16.94 -4.74
N LEU A 423 29.50 -18.01 -5.44
CA LEU A 423 30.19 -19.15 -4.86
C LEU A 423 31.58 -18.76 -4.34
N ASN A 424 32.36 -18.01 -5.11
CA ASN A 424 33.68 -17.54 -4.70
C ASN A 424 33.59 -16.59 -3.48
N ALA A 425 32.62 -15.68 -3.44
CA ALA A 425 32.42 -14.80 -2.28
C ALA A 425 32.00 -15.57 -1.01
N ALA A 426 31.16 -16.60 -1.16
CA ALA A 426 30.77 -17.46 -0.05
C ALA A 426 31.94 -18.30 0.47
N LEU A 427 32.80 -18.81 -0.43
CA LEU A 427 33.98 -19.61 -0.11
C LEU A 427 35.15 -18.76 0.43
N ASP A 428 35.33 -17.52 -0.04
CA ASP A 428 36.38 -16.59 0.42
C ASP A 428 36.09 -16.01 1.83
N SER A 429 34.85 -16.10 2.30
CA SER A 429 34.45 -15.65 3.65
C SER A 429 35.06 -16.47 4.79
N HIS A 430 35.76 -17.57 4.48
CA HIS A 430 36.48 -18.41 5.43
C HIS A 430 37.75 -17.77 6.03
N ALA A 431 38.13 -16.54 5.65
CA ALA A 431 39.37 -15.92 6.12
C ALA A 431 39.31 -15.26 7.51
N THR A 432 38.18 -15.25 8.21
CA THR A 432 38.11 -14.75 9.60
C THR A 432 37.39 -15.71 10.54
N THR A 433 38.17 -16.62 11.11
CA THR A 433 37.87 -17.42 12.30
C THR A 433 37.84 -16.52 13.56
N ALA A 434 36.82 -15.68 13.68
CA ALA A 434 36.53 -14.96 14.92
C ALA A 434 35.02 -14.97 15.19
N ALA A 435 34.64 -15.78 16.17
CA ALA A 435 33.31 -15.98 16.74
C ALA A 435 32.20 -16.40 15.75
N GLU A 436 31.76 -17.65 15.90
CA GLU A 436 30.49 -18.17 15.39
C GLU A 436 29.30 -17.46 16.04
N ASP A 437 29.18 -16.14 15.86
CA ASP A 437 27.88 -15.49 16.01
C ASP A 437 27.02 -16.01 14.88
N SER A 438 26.19 -17.02 15.18
CA SER A 438 25.16 -17.50 14.25
C SER A 438 24.48 -16.28 13.65
N ARG A 439 24.59 -16.12 12.33
CA ARG A 439 23.93 -15.04 11.57
C ARG A 439 22.44 -15.37 11.48
N SER A 440 21.80 -15.45 12.63
CA SER A 440 20.37 -15.72 12.77
C SER A 440 19.60 -14.40 12.69
N VAL A 441 18.53 -14.40 11.90
CA VAL A 441 17.60 -13.27 11.83
C VAL A 441 16.54 -13.46 12.90
N THR A 442 16.44 -12.53 13.83
CA THR A 442 15.35 -12.50 14.81
C THR A 442 14.17 -11.76 14.21
N ILE A 443 13.07 -12.47 13.99
CA ILE A 443 11.77 -11.90 13.58
C ILE A 443 10.99 -11.62 14.85
N ARG A 444 10.77 -10.34 15.16
CA ARG A 444 9.91 -9.93 16.29
C ARG A 444 8.50 -9.79 15.80
N ILE A 445 7.63 -10.58 16.43
CA ILE A 445 6.22 -10.68 16.06
C ILE A 445 5.36 -10.51 17.31
N SER A 446 4.29 -9.74 17.18
CA SER A 446 3.29 -9.56 18.24
C SER A 446 1.89 -9.90 17.75
N GLY A 447 1.03 -10.26 18.70
CA GLY A 447 -0.42 -10.41 18.49
C GLY A 447 -0.78 -11.43 17.39
N ALA A 448 -1.68 -11.03 16.49
CA ALA A 448 -2.26 -11.92 15.49
C ALA A 448 -1.29 -12.45 14.40
N PHE A 449 -0.07 -11.92 14.32
CA PHE A 449 0.94 -12.45 13.40
C PHE A 449 1.61 -13.73 13.93
N GLY A 450 1.59 -14.02 15.24
CA GLY A 450 2.30 -15.17 15.80
C GLY A 450 1.96 -16.50 15.12
N PRO A 451 0.67 -16.85 14.95
CA PRO A 451 0.26 -18.06 14.24
C PRO A 451 0.50 -18.04 12.72
N CYS A 452 0.94 -16.92 12.14
CA CYS A 452 1.18 -16.82 10.69
C CYS A 452 2.54 -17.38 10.25
N PHE A 453 3.42 -17.70 11.20
CA PHE A 453 4.75 -18.23 10.96
C PHE A 453 4.86 -19.60 11.60
N ASP A 454 5.40 -20.56 10.85
CA ASP A 454 5.75 -21.86 11.42
C ASP A 454 6.84 -21.65 12.48
N MET A 455 6.74 -22.38 13.60
CA MET A 455 7.79 -22.34 14.61
C MET A 455 9.09 -22.82 13.95
N PRO A 456 10.18 -22.03 14.01
CA PRO A 456 11.42 -22.39 13.36
C PRO A 456 11.94 -23.71 13.97
N LYS A 457 12.34 -24.65 13.10
CA LYS A 457 13.10 -25.84 13.51
C LYS A 457 14.48 -25.40 14.02
N GLU A 458 15.13 -26.20 14.87
CA GLU A 458 16.47 -25.90 15.45
C GLU A 458 17.54 -25.54 14.41
N SER A 459 17.37 -25.95 13.14
CA SER A 459 18.27 -25.65 12.02
C SER A 459 17.86 -24.44 11.16
N SER A 460 16.89 -23.63 11.59
CA SER A 460 16.41 -22.48 10.82
C SER A 460 17.37 -21.29 10.94
N PHE A 461 17.61 -20.57 9.84
CA PHE A 461 18.45 -19.36 9.82
C PHE A 461 17.79 -18.14 10.48
N TYR A 462 16.56 -18.29 10.97
CA TYR A 462 15.84 -17.25 11.69
C TYR A 462 15.28 -17.80 13.00
N SER A 463 15.21 -16.93 14.00
CA SER A 463 14.49 -17.17 15.25
C SER A 463 13.22 -16.32 15.26
N LEU A 464 12.14 -16.86 15.81
CA LEU A 464 10.88 -16.15 15.97
C LEU A 464 10.76 -15.71 17.43
N GLN A 465 10.81 -14.41 17.68
CA GLN A 465 10.48 -13.83 18.97
C GLN A 465 9.02 -13.39 18.95
N VAL A 466 8.14 -14.25 19.46
CA VAL A 466 6.75 -13.88 19.72
C VAL A 466 6.70 -13.12 21.04
N THR A 467 6.58 -11.80 20.98
CA THR A 467 6.28 -11.02 22.18
C THR A 467 4.81 -11.20 22.48
N ASN A 468 4.50 -11.92 23.56
CA ASN A 468 3.17 -11.87 24.16
C ASN A 468 2.94 -10.42 24.55
N GLY A 469 2.07 -9.74 23.81
CA GLY A 469 1.74 -8.37 24.13
C GLY A 469 1.15 -8.32 25.53
N GLU A 470 1.90 -7.77 26.49
CA GLU A 470 1.38 -7.49 27.83
C GLU A 470 0.22 -6.47 27.78
N ASN A 471 0.05 -5.79 26.64
CA ASN A 471 -1.05 -4.91 26.34
C ASN A 471 -2.06 -5.64 25.42
N PRO A 472 -3.36 -5.76 25.77
CA PRO A 472 -4.39 -6.32 24.87
C PRO A 472 -4.56 -5.56 23.55
N TRP A 473 -3.96 -4.37 23.47
CA TRP A 473 -3.81 -3.57 22.25
C TRP A 473 -2.49 -3.80 21.54
N SER A 474 -1.74 -4.88 21.82
CA SER A 474 -0.48 -5.16 21.15
C SER A 474 -0.75 -5.40 19.68
N LEU A 475 -0.53 -4.35 18.91
CA LEU A 475 -0.80 -4.35 17.48
C LEU A 475 0.07 -5.39 16.83
N PRO A 476 -0.46 -6.16 15.87
CA PRO A 476 0.35 -6.99 15.02
C PRO A 476 1.51 -6.14 14.47
N CYS A 477 2.74 -6.50 14.84
CA CYS A 477 3.94 -5.89 14.29
C CYS A 477 4.92 -6.95 13.80
N CYS A 478 5.69 -6.56 12.78
CA CYS A 478 6.77 -7.37 12.24
C CYS A 478 8.02 -6.48 12.12
N GLN A 479 9.13 -6.94 12.68
CA GLN A 479 10.44 -6.33 12.53
C GLN A 479 11.50 -7.42 12.45
N LEU A 480 12.45 -7.26 11.53
CA LEU A 480 13.61 -8.13 11.40
C LEU A 480 14.82 -7.46 12.05
N SER A 481 15.61 -8.26 12.74
CA SER A 481 16.92 -7.84 13.24
C SER A 481 17.92 -8.96 13.11
N THR A 482 19.19 -8.63 12.89
CA THR A 482 20.27 -9.62 13.00
C THR A 482 20.56 -9.91 14.47
N SER A 483 20.97 -11.13 14.79
CA SER A 483 21.47 -11.52 16.13
C SER A 483 22.52 -10.56 16.70
N SER A 484 23.41 -10.04 15.84
CA SER A 484 24.43 -9.05 16.19
C SER A 484 23.91 -7.62 16.45
N GLY A 485 22.61 -7.37 16.25
CA GLY A 485 22.01 -6.03 16.35
C GLY A 485 22.49 -5.01 15.30
N ARG A 486 23.30 -5.43 14.31
CA ARG A 486 23.86 -4.52 13.29
C ARG A 486 22.83 -4.06 12.26
N PHE A 487 21.75 -4.82 12.09
CA PHE A 487 20.67 -4.51 11.17
C PHE A 487 19.31 -4.55 11.88
N TYR A 488 18.49 -3.56 11.60
CA TYR A 488 17.07 -3.52 11.93
C TYR A 488 16.30 -3.11 10.69
N SER A 489 15.24 -3.84 10.37
CA SER A 489 14.32 -3.45 9.31
C SER A 489 13.33 -2.39 9.79
N ASP A 490 12.73 -1.68 8.83
CA ASP A 490 11.57 -0.81 9.09
C ASP A 490 10.48 -1.64 9.78
N LYS A 491 9.96 -1.15 10.90
CA LYS A 491 8.90 -1.85 11.64
C LYS A 491 7.58 -1.66 10.90
N VAL A 492 6.89 -2.76 10.57
CA VAL A 492 5.50 -2.69 10.07
C VAL A 492 4.55 -2.91 11.22
N VAL A 493 3.58 -2.01 11.37
CA VAL A 493 2.55 -2.09 12.40
C VAL A 493 1.19 -2.03 11.74
N VAL A 494 0.38 -3.04 12.00
CA VAL A 494 -0.98 -3.15 11.46
C VAL A 494 -1.98 -2.86 12.58
N PHE A 495 -2.80 -1.84 12.39
CA PHE A 495 -3.91 -1.45 13.25
C PHE A 495 -5.20 -2.02 12.71
N LEU A 496 -6.03 -2.56 13.60
CA LEU A 496 -7.31 -3.14 13.22
C LEU A 496 -8.43 -2.21 13.63
N LEU A 497 -9.31 -1.86 12.70
CA LEU A 497 -10.50 -1.06 12.95
C LEU A 497 -11.73 -1.79 12.42
N GLU A 498 -12.76 -1.96 13.26
CA GLU A 498 -14.03 -2.46 12.78
C GLU A 498 -14.77 -1.36 12.01
N GLY A 499 -15.24 -1.67 10.81
CA GLY A 499 -15.97 -0.72 9.96
C GLY A 499 -17.19 -0.14 10.67
N SER A 500 -17.88 -0.91 11.52
CA SER A 500 -19.00 -0.40 12.31
C SER A 500 -18.60 0.73 13.26
N GLN A 501 -17.43 0.65 13.89
CA GLN A 501 -16.94 1.71 14.78
C GLN A 501 -16.69 3.00 14.00
N LEU A 502 -16.08 2.90 12.82
CA LEU A 502 -15.88 4.05 11.94
C LEU A 502 -17.21 4.69 11.53
N ILE A 503 -18.21 3.88 11.16
CA ILE A 503 -19.52 4.37 10.73
C ILE A 503 -20.30 5.00 11.90
N GLU A 504 -20.29 4.36 13.08
CA GLU A 504 -20.95 4.88 14.28
C GLU A 504 -20.39 6.26 14.65
N GLU A 505 -19.06 6.39 14.71
CA GLU A 505 -18.41 7.67 15.01
C GLU A 505 -18.66 8.73 13.94
N THR A 506 -18.59 8.35 12.66
CA THR A 506 -18.88 9.26 11.54
C THR A 506 -20.32 9.75 11.59
N THR A 507 -21.27 8.85 11.84
CA THR A 507 -22.70 9.18 11.88
C THR A 507 -23.03 10.06 13.07
N ALA A 508 -22.53 9.73 14.27
CA ALA A 508 -22.72 10.53 15.47
C ALA A 508 -22.20 11.97 15.28
N THR A 509 -21.07 12.08 14.60
CA THR A 509 -20.42 13.35 14.29
C THR A 509 -21.22 14.20 13.29
N ILE A 510 -21.73 13.57 12.22
CA ILE A 510 -22.59 14.24 11.24
C ILE A 510 -23.91 14.71 11.88
N GLN A 511 -24.41 13.97 12.87
CA GLN A 511 -25.66 14.29 13.59
C GLN A 511 -25.49 15.40 14.63
N SER A 512 -24.34 15.47 15.30
CA SER A 512 -24.13 16.43 16.39
C SER A 512 -23.82 17.85 15.91
N ASN A 513 -23.34 18.02 14.66
CA ASN A 513 -22.72 19.26 14.21
C ASN A 513 -23.36 19.83 12.93
N ASN A 514 -24.40 20.66 13.07
CA ASN A 514 -25.06 21.30 11.91
C ASN A 514 -24.30 22.51 11.34
N ASN A 515 -23.37 23.10 12.09
CA ASN A 515 -22.70 24.37 11.72
C ASN A 515 -21.19 24.23 11.46
N ILE A 516 -20.65 23.00 11.44
CA ILE A 516 -19.21 22.76 11.26
C ILE A 516 -18.98 22.10 9.91
N SER A 517 -17.91 22.50 9.23
CA SER A 517 -17.50 21.86 7.97
C SER A 517 -17.25 20.37 8.18
N LEU A 518 -17.99 19.52 7.46
CA LEU A 518 -17.79 18.07 7.46
C LEU A 518 -16.38 17.66 7.01
N LEU A 519 -15.70 18.53 6.24
CA LEU A 519 -14.31 18.35 5.83
C LEU A 519 -13.34 18.47 7.01
N ASP A 520 -13.48 19.52 7.82
CA ASP A 520 -12.65 19.71 9.02
C ASP A 520 -12.89 18.60 10.03
N GLU A 521 -14.13 18.16 10.13
CA GLU A 521 -14.55 17.10 11.02
C GLU A 521 -14.01 15.72 10.58
N ALA A 522 -14.00 15.43 9.27
CA ALA A 522 -13.32 14.25 8.74
C ALA A 522 -11.82 14.25 9.10
N ARG A 523 -11.15 15.40 9.06
CA ARG A 523 -9.74 15.53 9.45
C ARG A 523 -9.54 15.39 10.96
N ARG A 524 -10.48 15.89 11.77
CA ARG A 524 -10.48 15.69 13.23
C ARG A 524 -10.61 14.21 13.58
N LEU A 525 -11.55 13.49 12.95
CA LEU A 525 -11.68 12.04 13.10
C LEU A 525 -10.43 11.30 12.61
N ALA A 526 -9.86 11.68 11.46
CA ALA A 526 -8.60 11.10 10.99
C ALA A 526 -7.45 11.30 11.98
N THR A 527 -7.38 12.47 12.64
CA THR A 527 -6.39 12.74 13.69
C THR A 527 -6.62 11.85 14.92
N LYS A 528 -7.89 11.66 15.33
CA LYS A 528 -8.25 10.71 16.40
C LYS A 528 -7.79 9.29 16.06
N TRP A 529 -8.07 8.80 14.86
CA TRP A 529 -7.61 7.47 14.40
C TRP A 529 -6.09 7.39 14.28
N LYS A 530 -5.42 8.47 13.83
CA LYS A 530 -3.96 8.57 13.84
C LYS A 530 -3.39 8.46 15.25
N ASN A 531 -4.06 9.00 16.26
CA ASN A 531 -3.65 8.91 17.65
C ASN A 531 -3.76 7.49 18.19
N LEU A 532 -4.81 6.77 17.82
CA LEU A 532 -4.90 5.32 18.04
C LEU A 532 -3.82 4.55 17.28
N CYS A 533 -3.30 5.15 16.19
CA CYS A 533 -2.18 4.62 15.41
C CYS A 533 -0.79 5.04 15.91
N GLN A 534 -0.66 5.56 17.14
CA GLN A 534 0.63 5.95 17.71
C GLN A 534 1.29 4.77 18.45
N LEU A 535 2.62 4.75 18.43
CA LEU A 535 3.44 3.83 19.23
C LEU A 535 3.95 4.59 20.45
N ASP A 536 3.93 3.95 21.62
CA ASP A 536 4.34 4.54 22.90
C ASP A 536 5.82 5.01 22.93
N ASN A 537 6.66 4.44 22.06
CA ASN A 537 8.08 4.74 21.99
C ASN A 537 8.37 5.63 20.77
N GLY A 538 8.84 6.86 21.02
CA GLY A 538 8.94 8.00 20.10
C GLY A 538 9.72 7.86 18.78
N ASN A 539 10.06 6.65 18.33
CA ASN A 539 10.73 6.41 17.05
C ASN A 539 9.72 6.15 15.92
N GLN A 540 8.79 7.09 15.72
CA GLN A 540 7.66 6.95 14.79
C GLN A 540 8.08 7.05 13.30
N GLU A 541 9.19 7.72 12.99
CA GLU A 541 9.59 7.99 11.59
C GLU A 541 10.04 6.72 10.83
N ALA A 542 10.54 5.70 11.54
CA ALA A 542 10.99 4.44 10.96
C ALA A 542 9.88 3.37 10.86
N CYS A 543 8.64 3.68 11.30
CA CYS A 543 7.54 2.72 11.32
C CYS A 543 6.60 2.90 10.14
N ARG A 544 6.33 1.81 9.40
CA ARG A 544 5.25 1.76 8.40
C ARG A 544 3.96 1.36 9.09
N ARG A 545 2.98 2.26 9.06
CA ARG A 545 1.68 2.07 9.71
C ARG A 545 0.62 1.73 8.67
N ILE A 546 -0.09 0.64 8.92
CA ILE A 546 -1.18 0.16 8.08
C ILE A 546 -2.44 0.11 8.96
N LEU A 547 -3.52 0.76 8.55
CA LEU A 547 -4.84 0.62 9.15
C LEU A 547 -5.66 -0.37 8.30
N LEU A 548 -5.93 -1.54 8.85
CA LEU A 548 -6.80 -2.55 8.26
C LEU A 548 -8.23 -2.36 8.78
N VAL A 549 -9.13 -1.95 7.89
CA VAL A 549 -10.54 -1.72 8.21
C VAL A 549 -11.36 -2.94 7.83
N ARG A 550 -12.02 -3.57 8.82
CA ARG A 550 -12.79 -4.81 8.63
C ARG A 550 -14.27 -4.55 8.41
N GLY A 551 -14.84 -5.12 7.36
CA GLY A 551 -16.29 -5.16 7.18
C GLY A 551 -16.93 -3.79 6.95
N LEU A 552 -16.20 -2.83 6.37
CA LEU A 552 -16.72 -1.49 6.08
C LEU A 552 -17.93 -1.52 5.14
N GLY A 553 -17.88 -2.31 4.06
CA GLY A 553 -18.98 -2.44 3.11
C GLY A 553 -20.29 -2.89 3.79
N PRO A 554 -20.31 -4.03 4.50
CA PRO A 554 -21.47 -4.47 5.28
C PRO A 554 -21.92 -3.45 6.35
N ALA A 555 -20.99 -2.73 6.98
CA ALA A 555 -21.32 -1.69 7.96
C ALA A 555 -22.06 -0.51 7.30
N LEU A 556 -21.59 -0.04 6.15
CA LEU A 556 -22.26 0.98 5.34
C LEU A 556 -23.64 0.51 4.86
N GLU A 557 -23.74 -0.72 4.35
CA GLU A 557 -25.01 -1.30 3.90
C GLU A 557 -26.03 -1.45 5.05
N LYS A 558 -25.55 -1.73 6.28
CA LYS A 558 -26.38 -1.77 7.48
C LYS A 558 -26.84 -0.36 7.86
N ALA A 559 -25.90 0.60 7.92
CA ALA A 559 -26.20 1.97 8.29
C ALA A 559 -27.17 2.63 7.31
N ALA A 560 -27.03 2.39 6.00
CA ALA A 560 -27.93 2.91 4.98
C ALA A 560 -29.41 2.47 5.13
N LYS A 561 -29.70 1.48 5.96
CA LYS A 561 -31.07 1.04 6.29
C LYS A 561 -31.66 1.77 7.51
N ASP A 562 -30.83 2.51 8.24
CA ASP A 562 -31.23 3.31 9.38
C ASP A 562 -31.86 4.63 8.89
N ALA A 563 -32.96 5.05 9.52
CA ALA A 563 -33.64 6.31 9.17
C ALA A 563 -32.76 7.55 9.44
N SER A 564 -31.78 7.42 10.32
CA SER A 564 -30.84 8.48 10.69
C SER A 564 -29.61 8.59 9.78
N TYR A 565 -29.54 7.72 8.75
CA TYR A 565 -28.44 7.71 7.81
C TYR A 565 -28.47 8.91 6.86
N ARG A 566 -27.30 9.49 6.65
CA ARG A 566 -27.04 10.60 5.75
C ARG A 566 -26.13 10.15 4.62
N GLU A 567 -26.41 10.53 3.38
CA GLU A 567 -25.62 10.09 2.22
C GLU A 567 -24.16 10.55 2.30
N GLU A 568 -23.93 11.69 2.97
CA GLU A 568 -22.63 12.27 3.29
C GLU A 568 -21.73 11.32 4.07
N THR A 569 -22.28 10.38 4.86
CA THR A 569 -21.51 9.42 5.66
C THR A 569 -20.48 8.68 4.82
N THR A 570 -20.83 8.25 3.60
CA THR A 570 -19.89 7.56 2.71
C THR A 570 -18.75 8.45 2.22
N VAL A 571 -19.05 9.72 1.92
CA VAL A 571 -18.05 10.71 1.48
C VAL A 571 -17.12 11.05 2.63
N VAL A 572 -17.66 11.23 3.85
CA VAL A 572 -16.88 11.52 5.06
C VAL A 572 -15.95 10.36 5.40
N CYS A 573 -16.38 9.10 5.28
CA CYS A 573 -15.48 7.95 5.46
C CYS A 573 -14.32 7.95 4.46
N ASP A 574 -14.59 8.22 3.18
CA ASP A 574 -13.54 8.30 2.17
C ASP A 574 -12.59 9.50 2.43
N MET A 575 -13.10 10.62 2.96
CA MET A 575 -12.29 11.77 3.40
C MET A 575 -11.41 11.44 4.62
N ILE A 576 -11.92 10.67 5.59
CA ILE A 576 -11.13 10.19 6.72
C ILE A 576 -9.95 9.34 6.22
N PHE A 577 -10.19 8.43 5.28
CA PHE A 577 -9.13 7.60 4.68
C PHE A 577 -8.13 8.43 3.89
N ALA A 578 -8.61 9.40 3.11
CA ALA A 578 -7.76 10.35 2.41
C ALA A 578 -6.86 11.12 3.39
N ALA A 579 -7.40 11.64 4.50
CA ALA A 579 -6.63 12.37 5.51
C ALA A 579 -5.58 11.47 6.19
N LEU A 580 -5.94 10.23 6.53
CA LEU A 580 -5.00 9.24 7.06
C LEU A 580 -3.82 8.99 6.11
N MET A 581 -4.09 8.86 4.81
CA MET A 581 -3.05 8.61 3.79
C MET A 581 -2.19 9.83 3.49
N VAL A 582 -2.83 10.99 3.31
CA VAL A 582 -2.20 12.21 2.80
C VAL A 582 -1.54 13.02 3.92
N GLU A 583 -2.22 13.20 5.04
CA GLU A 583 -1.76 14.05 6.14
C GLU A 583 -0.97 13.26 7.19
N HIS A 584 -1.31 11.97 7.37
CA HIS A 584 -0.74 11.15 8.45
C HIS A 584 0.14 10.00 7.97
N ASN A 585 0.32 9.84 6.66
CA ASN A 585 1.19 8.83 6.05
C ASN A 585 0.82 7.38 6.40
N ILE A 586 -0.44 7.13 6.81
CA ILE A 586 -0.96 5.80 7.16
C ILE A 586 -1.55 5.14 5.91
N VAL A 587 -1.18 3.89 5.64
CA VAL A 587 -1.79 3.13 4.54
C VAL A 587 -3.10 2.55 5.03
N VAL A 588 -4.19 2.72 4.28
CA VAL A 588 -5.50 2.16 4.63
C VAL A 588 -5.77 0.96 3.73
N LEU A 589 -6.06 -0.20 4.32
CA LEU A 589 -6.47 -1.42 3.62
C LEU A 589 -7.86 -1.82 4.09
N GLU A 590 -8.70 -2.30 3.17
CA GLU A 590 -10.05 -2.71 3.49
C GLU A 590 -10.20 -4.23 3.36
N ALA A 591 -10.49 -4.90 4.48
CA ALA A 591 -10.99 -6.26 4.43
C ALA A 591 -12.49 -6.20 4.12
N VAL A 592 -12.85 -6.57 2.90
CA VAL A 592 -14.20 -6.39 2.34
C VAL A 592 -15.25 -7.15 3.18
N ARG A 593 -14.87 -8.26 3.82
CA ARG A 593 -15.75 -8.99 4.77
C ARG A 593 -15.25 -8.94 6.21
N LYS A 594 -16.18 -9.17 7.13
CA LYS A 594 -15.90 -9.32 8.57
C LYS A 594 -15.21 -10.65 8.93
N LYS A 595 -14.96 -11.55 7.96
CA LYS A 595 -14.43 -12.89 8.21
C LYS A 595 -13.01 -12.80 8.78
N GLN A 596 -12.77 -13.53 9.87
CA GLN A 596 -11.46 -13.62 10.51
C GLN A 596 -10.39 -14.19 9.56
N GLU A 597 -10.75 -15.17 8.74
CA GLU A 597 -9.87 -15.80 7.75
C GLU A 597 -9.26 -14.80 6.76
N GLU A 598 -10.06 -13.83 6.28
CA GLU A 598 -9.61 -12.79 5.35
C GLU A 598 -8.60 -11.86 6.04
N THR A 599 -8.87 -11.50 7.29
CA THR A 599 -7.94 -10.71 8.11
C THR A 599 -6.62 -11.45 8.33
N THR A 600 -6.69 -12.73 8.72
CA THR A 600 -5.50 -13.58 8.91
C THR A 600 -4.70 -13.71 7.62
N MET A 601 -5.35 -13.90 6.48
CA MET A 601 -4.68 -13.97 5.19
C MET A 601 -3.95 -12.67 4.86
N ILE A 602 -4.63 -11.51 4.98
CA ILE A 602 -4.01 -10.20 4.73
C ILE A 602 -2.80 -9.99 5.64
N LEU A 603 -2.96 -10.25 6.95
CA LEU A 603 -1.85 -10.16 7.89
C LEU A 603 -0.71 -11.09 7.46
N ARG A 604 -0.97 -12.38 7.21
CA ARG A 604 0.05 -13.33 6.76
C ARG A 604 0.82 -12.81 5.54
N GLN A 605 0.14 -12.28 4.53
CA GLN A 605 0.78 -11.78 3.31
C GLN A 605 1.59 -10.50 3.53
N LEU A 606 1.12 -9.59 4.39
CA LEU A 606 1.92 -8.43 4.81
C LEU A 606 3.18 -8.86 5.57
N ALA A 607 3.07 -9.89 6.42
CA ALA A 607 4.20 -10.46 7.16
C ALA A 607 5.24 -11.08 6.21
N LEU A 608 4.78 -11.88 5.25
CA LEU A 608 5.61 -12.47 4.21
C LEU A 608 6.27 -11.39 3.35
N ALA A 609 5.57 -10.30 3.04
CA ALA A 609 6.14 -9.17 2.33
C ALA A 609 7.27 -8.51 3.12
N CYS A 610 7.11 -8.34 4.44
CA CYS A 610 8.17 -7.83 5.32
C CYS A 610 9.40 -8.73 5.25
N PHE A 611 9.17 -10.04 5.42
CA PHE A 611 10.23 -11.03 5.40
C PHE A 611 10.99 -11.03 4.07
N HIS A 612 10.28 -11.23 2.96
CA HIS A 612 10.91 -11.31 1.63
C HIS A 612 11.56 -9.98 1.23
N PHE A 613 10.84 -8.86 1.36
CA PHE A 613 11.35 -7.60 0.84
C PHE A 613 12.51 -7.05 1.66
N GLN A 614 12.40 -7.06 2.99
CA GLN A 614 13.42 -6.40 3.82
C GLN A 614 14.69 -7.25 3.92
N LEU A 615 14.58 -8.58 3.95
CA LEU A 615 15.74 -9.47 3.83
C LEU A 615 16.50 -9.20 2.53
N LEU A 616 15.80 -9.00 1.41
CA LEU A 616 16.45 -8.87 0.10
C LEU A 616 16.87 -7.44 -0.27
N ALA A 617 16.13 -6.44 0.20
CA ALA A 617 16.39 -5.03 -0.10
C ALA A 617 17.39 -4.39 0.87
N HIS A 618 17.42 -4.84 2.14
CA HIS A 618 18.25 -4.23 3.18
C HIS A 618 19.46 -5.07 3.62
N CYS A 619 19.50 -6.39 3.38
CA CYS A 619 20.76 -7.16 3.55
C CYS A 619 21.80 -6.88 2.45
N LYS A 620 21.49 -5.98 1.50
CA LYS A 620 22.47 -5.30 0.63
C LYS A 620 23.31 -4.24 1.36
N GLY A 621 23.29 -4.26 2.70
CA GLY A 621 23.91 -3.27 3.59
C GLY A 621 25.34 -3.63 3.96
#